data_AF-A0AAE3SJJ5-F1
#
_entry.id   AF-A0AAE3SJJ5-F1
#
_cell.length_a   1.000
_cell.length_b   1.000
_cell.length_c   1.000
_cell.angle_alpha   90.00
_cell.angle_beta   90.00
_cell.angle_gamma   90.00
#
_symmetry.space_group_name_H-M   'P 1'
#
loop_
_entity.id
_entity.type
_entity.pdbx_description
1 polymer ?
#
loop_
_entity_poly.entity_id
_entity_poly.type
_entity_poly.pdbx_seq_one_letter_code
_entity_poly.pdbx_strand_id
1 'polypeptide(L)' 'MSRQKTNEILALYRKDEKSAFKLLFDTYYIPLVLFANKIIHNEHSSEDIVQETLISF' A
#
# COMPACT_ATOMS: atom_id res chain seq x y z
N MET A 1 -10.86 -0.85 -7.45
CA MET A 1 -9.89 -1.96 -7.29
C MET A 1 -10.63 -3.27 -7.46
N SER A 2 -10.25 -4.10 -8.42
CA SER A 2 -10.86 -5.42 -8.64
C SER A 2 -10.52 -6.34 -7.46
N ARG A 3 -11.51 -7.06 -6.90
CA ARG A 3 -11.31 -8.11 -5.86
C ARG A 3 -10.23 -9.14 -6.26
N GLN A 4 -9.95 -9.26 -7.56
CA GLN A 4 -8.95 -10.16 -8.12
C GLN A 4 -7.52 -9.85 -7.63
N LYS A 5 -7.11 -8.58 -7.57
CA LYS A 5 -5.76 -8.19 -7.10
C LYS A 5 -5.55 -8.50 -5.62
N THR A 6 -6.59 -8.31 -4.80
CA THR A 6 -6.54 -8.64 -3.37
C THR A 6 -6.33 -10.14 -3.16
N ASN A 7 -7.06 -10.98 -3.90
CA ASN A 7 -6.89 -12.43 -3.81
C ASN A 7 -5.50 -12.89 -4.28
N GLU A 8 -4.93 -12.24 -5.29
CA GLU A 8 -3.58 -12.51 -5.78
C GLU A 8 -2.51 -12.17 -4.74
N ILE A 9 -2.60 -11.00 -4.11
CA ILE A 9 -1.72 -10.59 -3.01
C ILE A 9 -1.80 -11.61 -1.85
N LEU A 10 -3.02 -12.00 -1.44
CA LEU A 10 -3.19 -12.96 -0.34
C LEU A 10 -2.69 -14.37 -0.70
N ALA A 11 -2.83 -14.79 -1.96
CA ALA A 11 -2.29 -16.06 -2.43
C ALA A 11 -0.76 -16.06 -2.46
N LEU A 12 -0.15 -14.94 -2.89
CA LEU A 12 1.30 -14.74 -2.86
C LEU A 12 1.83 -14.66 -1.43
N TYR A 13 1.12 -14.00 -0.52
CA TYR A 13 1.57 -13.82 0.86
C TYR A 13 1.82 -15.16 1.58
N ARG A 14 1.04 -16.20 1.24
CA ARG A 14 1.20 -17.56 1.78
C ARG A 14 2.41 -18.32 1.22
N LYS A 15 3.03 -17.83 0.14
CA LYS A 15 4.12 -18.51 -0.58
C LYS A 15 5.43 -17.75 -0.51
N ASP A 16 5.36 -16.45 -0.78
CA ASP A 16 6.47 -15.50 -0.79
C ASP A 16 5.95 -14.15 -0.29
N GLU A 17 6.15 -13.93 1.00
CA GLU A 17 5.74 -12.73 1.70
C GLU A 17 6.35 -11.46 1.10
N LYS A 18 7.62 -11.50 0.66
CA LYS A 18 8.30 -10.33 0.10
C LYS A 18 7.71 -9.92 -1.23
N SER A 19 7.47 -10.89 -2.11
CA SER A 19 6.84 -10.62 -3.42
C SER A 19 5.38 -10.15 -3.26
N ALA A 20 4.66 -10.71 -2.28
CA ALA A 20 3.31 -10.27 -1.95
C ALA A 20 3.26 -8.84 -1.42
N PHE A 21 4.18 -8.50 -0.50
CA PHE A 21 4.28 -7.16 0.07
C PHE A 21 4.68 -6.14 -1.00
N LYS A 22 5.58 -6.50 -1.91
CA LYS A 22 5.90 -5.65 -3.07
C LYS A 22 4.66 -5.37 -3.93
N LEU A 23 3.88 -6.40 -4.25
CA LEU A 23 2.64 -6.24 -5.03
C LEU A 23 1.60 -5.39 -4.28
N LEU A 24 1.52 -5.52 -2.95
CA LEU A 24 0.69 -4.68 -2.09
C LEU A 24 1.15 -3.22 -2.15
N PHE A 25 2.44 -2.96 -1.97
CA PHE A 25 3.04 -1.64 -2.05
C PHE A 25 2.77 -0.99 -3.41
N ASP A 26 3.11 -1.66 -4.52
CA ASP A 26 2.93 -1.16 -5.88
C ASP A 26 1.45 -0.87 -6.20
N THR A 27 0.52 -1.58 -5.55
CA THR A 27 -0.92 -1.42 -5.77
C THR A 27 -1.53 -0.29 -4.93
N TYR A 28 -1.09 -0.11 -3.68
CA TYR A 28 -1.78 0.74 -2.71
C TYR A 28 -1.01 1.99 -2.29
N TYR A 29 0.30 2.08 -2.54
CA TYR A 29 1.10 3.23 -2.13
C TYR A 29 0.52 4.56 -2.68
N ILE A 30 0.42 4.70 -4.00
CA ILE A 30 -0.08 5.94 -4.63
C ILE A 30 -1.53 6.26 -4.18
N PRO A 31 -2.51 5.33 -4.23
CA PRO A 31 -3.85 5.60 -3.74
C PRO A 31 -3.91 6.05 -2.28
N LEU A 32 -3.08 5.49 -1.41
CA LEU A 32 -3.02 5.85 0.00
C LEU A 32 -2.40 7.24 0.20
N VAL A 33 -1.33 7.58 -0.54
CA VAL A 33 -0.73 8.93 -0.51
C VAL A 33 -1.74 9.98 -0.99
N LEU A 34 -2.45 9.71 -2.09
CA LEU A 34 -3.51 10.60 -2.58
C LEU A 34 -4.66 10.76 -1.58
N PHE A 35 -4.99 9.70 -0.82
CA PHE A 35 -5.99 9.77 0.22
C PHE A 35 -5.51 10.60 1.42
N ALA A 36 -4.30 10.35 1.92
CA ALA A 36 -3.70 11.12 3.01
C ALA A 36 -3.56 12.60 2.64
N ASN A 37 -3.16 12.90 1.41
CA ASN A 37 -3.00 14.27 0.93
C ASN A 37 -4.32 15.07 0.90
N LYS A 38 -5.47 14.40 0.69
CA LYS A 38 -6.79 15.05 0.78
C LYS A 38 -7.14 15.52 2.19
N ILE A 39 -6.49 15.00 3.22
CA ILE A 39 -6.74 15.32 4.63
C ILE A 39 -5.67 16.28 5.14
N ILE A 40 -4.41 15.98 4.83
CA ILE A 40 -3.23 16.64 5.40
C ILE A 40 -2.84 17.86 4.56
N HIS A 41 -3.20 17.89 3.27
CA HIS A 41 -2.85 18.94 2.31
C HIS A 41 -1.34 19.23 2.23
N ASN A 42 -0.52 18.22 2.51
CA ASN A 42 0.93 18.24 2.40
C ASN A 42 1.39 16.92 1.77
N GLU A 43 2.05 16.99 0.62
CA GLU A 43 2.51 15.80 -0.11
C GLU A 43 3.54 15.02 0.69
N HIS A 44 4.58 15.70 1.16
CA HIS A 44 5.69 15.07 1.89
C HIS A 44 5.21 14.34 3.16
N SER A 45 4.41 15.01 4.00
CA SER A 45 3.83 14.37 5.19
C SER A 45 2.88 13.22 4.84
N SER A 46 2.23 13.27 3.68
CA SER A 46 1.36 12.17 3.23
C SER A 46 2.16 10.95 2.81
N GLU A 47 3.29 11.14 2.13
CA GLU A 47 4.23 10.07 1.80
C GLU A 47 4.80 9.43 3.07
N ASP A 48 5.29 10.26 4.01
CA ASP A 48 5.87 9.79 5.27
C ASP A 48 4.89 8.92 6.07
N ILE A 49 3.64 9.39 6.23
CA ILE A 49 2.60 8.65 6.99
C ILE A 49 2.25 7.32 6.31
N VAL A 50 2.10 7.32 4.99
CA VAL A 50 1.76 6.09 4.26
C VAL A 50 2.91 5.10 4.30
N GLN A 51 4.15 5.59 4.20
CA GLN A 51 5.34 4.78 4.33
C GLN A 51 5.46 4.17 5.75
N GLU A 52 5.29 4.95 6.81
CA GLU A 52 5.28 4.44 8.19
C GLU A 52 4.16 3.42 8.43
N THR A 53 2.98 3.66 7.86
CA THR A 53 1.84 2.75 7.98
C THR A 53 2.12 1.40 7.32
N LEU A 54 2.77 1.39 6.15
CA LEU A 54 3.09 0.16 5.44
C LEU A 54 4.27 -0.60 6.06
N ILE A 55 5.27 0.11 6.60
CA ILE A 55 6.43 -0.51 7.27
C ILE A 55 6.05 -1.10 8.64
N SER A 56 5.06 -0.52 9.32
CA SER A 56 4.57 -1.01 10.62
C SER A 56 3.66 -2.23 10.52
N PHE A 57 3.31 -2.67 9.30
CA PHE A 57 2.41 -3.80 9.01
C PHE A 57 3.19 -5.10 8.82
#